data_AF-A0A9W9YIS0-F1
#
_entry.id   AF-A0A9W9YIS0-F1
#
_cell.length_a   1.000
_cell.length_b   1.000
_cell.length_c   1.000
_cell.angle_alpha   90.00
_cell.angle_beta   90.00
_cell.angle_gamma   90.00
#
_symmetry.space_group_name_H-M   'P 1'
#
loop_
_entity.id
_entity.type
_entity.pdbx_description
1 polymer ?
#
loop_
_entity_poly.entity_id
_entity_poly.type
_entity_poly.pdbx_seq_one_letter_code
_entity_poly.pdbx_strand_id
1 'polypeptide(L)'
;MALPFLPGNNFTDPTKTKFHRPQTLGWRNGYSVPVAPEIGIGGDPIPVNKLTQEELDELANLKPSLTYGQKVQAPPEDFVPAHVAFDKKQTVHESSNEYYRVRPVKVFYYLEDDSIAVVEPVVSNSGIPQGKLIKRQRLPKNDLGEYWHWKDLNLGINVTFYGKVFHLYACDAWTKEYMASEGIELNQPAMPETDPYTESRKQPLRSYKTPSSFDKLKQFLDLDRKVLRFFCVWDDRDSMFGEMRPCIIHYYLVDDTVEIREVHTANDGRDPFPVLVCRQRLPKTELM
;
A
#
# COMPACT_ATOMS: atom_id res chain seq x y z
N MET A 1 44.99 -23.16 -15.62
CA MET A 1 44.79 -22.47 -16.91
C MET A 1 43.50 -22.99 -17.51
N ALA A 2 42.50 -22.13 -17.71
CA ALA A 2 41.22 -22.54 -18.30
C ALA A 2 41.35 -22.51 -19.84
N LEU A 3 40.89 -23.56 -20.52
CA LEU A 3 40.85 -23.62 -21.97
C LEU A 3 39.62 -22.84 -22.50
N PRO A 4 39.75 -22.05 -23.57
CA PRO A 4 38.62 -21.32 -24.15
C PRO A 4 37.65 -22.27 -24.87
N PHE A 5 36.35 -22.01 -24.72
CA PHE A 5 35.25 -22.80 -25.28
C PHE A 5 35.05 -22.52 -26.79
N LEU A 6 36.09 -22.78 -27.57
CA LEU A 6 36.10 -22.67 -29.03
C LEU A 6 35.82 -24.03 -29.68
N PRO A 7 35.24 -24.07 -30.89
CA PRO A 7 35.09 -25.30 -31.66
C PRO A 7 36.45 -26.01 -31.81
N GLY A 8 36.54 -27.27 -31.39
CA GLY A 8 37.77 -28.06 -31.40
C GLY A 8 38.44 -28.25 -30.02
N ASN A 9 38.08 -27.43 -29.02
CA ASN A 9 38.58 -27.57 -27.63
C ASN A 9 37.62 -28.31 -26.70
N ASN A 10 36.66 -29.07 -27.26
CA ASN A 10 35.70 -29.85 -26.51
C ASN A 10 35.99 -31.35 -26.65
N PHE A 11 36.20 -32.03 -25.53
CA PHE A 11 36.44 -33.47 -25.47
C PHE A 11 35.22 -34.18 -24.90
N THR A 12 34.69 -35.17 -25.61
CA THR A 12 33.60 -36.01 -25.13
C THR A 12 34.15 -37.09 -24.19
N ASP A 13 33.60 -37.18 -22.98
CA ASP A 13 33.96 -38.22 -22.02
C ASP A 13 33.16 -39.52 -22.29
N PRO A 14 33.82 -40.64 -22.67
CA PRO A 14 33.16 -41.90 -22.97
C PRO A 14 32.69 -42.66 -21.72
N THR A 15 33.04 -42.22 -20.50
CA THR A 15 32.65 -42.90 -19.24
C THR A 15 31.24 -42.54 -18.76
N LYS A 16 30.61 -41.54 -19.38
CA LYS A 16 29.26 -41.08 -19.06
C LYS A 16 28.22 -42.12 -19.47
N THR A 17 27.38 -42.54 -18.52
CA THR A 17 26.39 -43.62 -18.73
C THR A 17 24.94 -43.19 -18.55
N LYS A 18 24.66 -42.07 -17.87
CA LYS A 18 23.30 -41.61 -17.55
C LYS A 18 22.86 -40.43 -18.40
N PHE A 19 22.06 -40.71 -19.44
CA PHE A 19 21.54 -39.70 -20.38
C PHE A 19 20.02 -39.51 -20.32
N HIS A 20 19.37 -39.98 -19.25
CA HIS A 20 17.94 -39.78 -19.06
C HIS A 20 17.62 -38.29 -18.84
N ARG A 21 16.51 -37.81 -19.41
CA ARG A 21 16.06 -36.42 -19.19
C ARG A 21 15.47 -36.26 -17.78
N PRO A 22 15.97 -35.34 -16.94
CA PRO A 22 15.35 -35.05 -15.66
C PRO A 22 14.03 -34.30 -15.87
N GLN A 23 13.03 -34.60 -15.03
CA GLN A 23 11.74 -33.91 -15.04
C GLN A 23 11.85 -32.58 -14.27
N THR A 24 12.27 -31.52 -14.97
CA THR A 24 12.48 -30.18 -14.39
C THR A 24 11.27 -29.27 -14.52
N LEU A 25 10.26 -29.64 -15.33
CA LEU A 25 9.04 -28.87 -15.54
C LEU A 25 7.84 -29.70 -15.08
N GLY A 26 7.21 -29.28 -13.98
CA GLY A 26 6.01 -29.91 -13.44
C GLY A 26 4.80 -28.97 -13.46
N TRP A 27 3.61 -29.54 -13.39
CA TRP A 27 2.36 -28.81 -13.17
C TRP A 27 1.74 -29.25 -11.85
N ARG A 28 1.36 -28.30 -10.99
CA ARG A 28 0.68 -28.58 -9.72
C ARG A 28 -0.45 -27.58 -9.53
N ASN A 29 -1.68 -28.08 -9.38
CA ASN A 29 -2.88 -27.28 -9.12
C ASN A 29 -3.09 -26.10 -10.10
N GLY A 30 -2.83 -26.32 -11.40
CA GLY A 30 -3.10 -25.32 -12.44
C GLY A 30 -1.98 -24.30 -12.70
N TYR A 31 -0.82 -24.44 -12.05
CA TYR A 31 0.34 -23.57 -12.27
C TYR A 31 1.61 -24.39 -12.55
N SER A 32 2.52 -23.83 -13.34
CA SER A 32 3.82 -24.44 -13.66
C SER A 32 4.81 -24.28 -12.49
N VAL A 33 5.46 -25.37 -12.11
CA VAL A 33 6.46 -25.43 -11.04
C VAL A 33 7.79 -25.93 -11.62
N PRO A 34 8.78 -25.04 -11.84
CA PRO A 34 10.11 -25.47 -12.25
C PRO A 34 10.87 -26.07 -11.07
N VAL A 35 11.52 -27.22 -11.29
CA VAL A 35 12.40 -27.89 -10.33
C VAL A 35 13.81 -27.91 -10.91
N ALA A 36 14.79 -27.41 -10.15
CA ALA A 36 16.19 -27.42 -10.56
C ALA A 36 16.76 -28.85 -10.49
N PRO A 37 17.44 -29.34 -11.53
CA PRO A 37 18.08 -30.64 -11.51
C PRO A 37 19.34 -30.62 -10.62
N GLU A 38 19.56 -31.68 -9.84
CA GLU A 38 20.74 -31.83 -8.99
C GLU A 38 21.91 -32.50 -9.71
N ILE A 39 21.61 -33.28 -10.76
CA ILE A 39 22.58 -34.07 -11.52
C ILE A 39 22.47 -33.70 -13.00
N GLY A 40 23.61 -33.53 -13.64
CA GLY A 40 23.77 -33.18 -15.04
C GLY A 40 23.79 -34.40 -15.96
N ILE A 41 23.96 -34.13 -17.25
CA ILE A 41 24.03 -35.16 -18.28
C ILE A 41 25.32 -35.97 -18.10
N GLY A 42 25.18 -37.29 -18.00
CA GLY A 42 26.29 -38.21 -17.75
C GLY A 42 26.44 -38.66 -16.30
N GLY A 43 25.65 -38.11 -15.38
CA GLY A 43 25.71 -38.45 -13.95
C GLY A 43 26.60 -37.51 -13.12
N ASP A 44 27.17 -36.48 -13.73
CA ASP A 44 27.99 -35.49 -13.03
C ASP A 44 27.12 -34.62 -12.10
N PRO A 45 27.53 -34.38 -10.85
CA PRO A 45 26.83 -33.44 -9.98
C PRO A 45 26.90 -32.03 -10.58
N ILE A 46 25.76 -31.34 -10.65
CA ILE A 46 25.77 -29.93 -11.06
C ILE A 46 26.28 -29.13 -9.85
N PRO A 47 27.37 -28.36 -9.98
CA PRO A 47 27.81 -27.46 -8.93
C PRO A 47 26.76 -26.35 -8.82
N VAL A 48 25.75 -26.56 -7.97
CA VAL A 48 24.89 -25.47 -7.54
C VAL A 48 25.71 -24.70 -6.50
N ASN A 49 25.91 -23.40 -6.69
CA ASN A 49 26.47 -22.51 -5.67
C ASN A 49 25.49 -22.41 -4.48
N LYS A 50 25.28 -23.51 -3.76
CA LYS A 50 24.67 -23.52 -2.44
C LYS A 50 25.83 -23.53 -1.47
N LEU A 51 26.17 -22.35 -0.95
CA LEU A 51 27.07 -22.24 0.20
C LEU A 51 26.53 -23.17 1.28
N THR A 52 27.41 -23.99 1.85
CA THR A 52 27.08 -24.80 3.02
C THR A 52 26.70 -23.88 4.18
N GLN A 53 25.93 -24.38 5.14
CA GLN A 53 25.50 -23.59 6.30
C GLN A 53 26.72 -23.02 7.07
N GLU A 54 27.80 -23.81 7.13
CA GLU A 54 29.07 -23.43 7.76
C GLU A 54 29.77 -22.31 6.98
N GLU A 55 29.80 -22.37 5.65
CA GLU A 55 30.34 -21.29 4.79
C GLU A 55 29.50 -20.00 4.86
N LEU A 56 28.18 -20.12 5.05
CA LEU A 56 27.28 -18.99 5.27
C LEU A 56 27.55 -18.29 6.62
N ASP A 57 27.78 -19.07 7.67
CA ASP A 57 28.10 -18.56 9.01
C ASP A 57 29.50 -17.94 9.08
N GLU A 58 30.48 -18.46 8.33
CA GLU A 58 31.79 -17.83 8.17
C GLU A 58 31.71 -16.50 7.40
N LEU A 59 30.90 -16.43 6.33
CA LEU A 59 30.67 -15.20 5.56
C LEU A 59 29.95 -14.11 6.37
N ALA A 60 29.04 -14.48 7.26
CA ALA A 60 28.37 -13.55 8.15
C ALA A 60 29.31 -12.92 9.19
N ASN A 61 30.38 -13.62 9.57
CA ASN A 61 31.34 -13.19 10.58
C ASN A 61 32.56 -12.43 10.00
N LEU A 62 32.76 -12.45 8.69
CA LEU A 62 33.79 -11.67 8.01
C LEU A 62 33.34 -10.22 7.80
N LYS A 63 33.86 -9.29 8.61
CA LYS A 63 33.73 -7.85 8.35
C LYS A 63 34.25 -7.53 6.93
N PRO A 64 33.41 -7.05 5.99
CA PRO A 64 33.75 -6.96 4.56
C PRO A 64 34.69 -5.80 4.20
N SER A 65 35.42 -5.24 5.17
CA SER A 65 36.29 -4.07 4.97
C SER A 65 37.76 -4.41 4.65
N LEU A 66 38.17 -5.68 4.72
CA LEU A 66 39.58 -6.07 4.61
C LEU A 66 39.96 -6.81 3.30
N THR A 67 39.00 -7.40 2.59
CA THR A 67 39.29 -8.21 1.39
C THR A 67 39.07 -7.47 0.07
N TYR A 68 38.09 -6.58 0.03
CA TYR A 68 37.91 -5.62 -1.04
C TYR A 68 38.17 -4.26 -0.40
N GLY A 69 39.18 -3.55 -0.89
CA GLY A 69 39.49 -2.20 -0.41
C GLY A 69 38.21 -1.36 -0.32
N GLN A 70 38.23 -0.38 0.59
CA GLN A 70 37.14 0.57 0.84
C GLN A 70 36.38 0.86 -0.46
N LYS A 71 35.09 0.51 -0.50
CA LYS A 71 34.22 0.67 -1.68
C LYS A 71 34.51 2.04 -2.29
N VAL A 72 35.10 2.06 -3.49
CA VAL A 72 35.31 3.29 -4.25
C VAL A 72 33.94 3.95 -4.32
N GLN A 73 33.78 5.06 -3.63
CA GLN A 73 32.55 5.83 -3.69
C GLN A 73 32.34 6.14 -5.17
N ALA A 74 31.13 5.89 -5.67
CA ALA A 74 30.77 6.35 -6.99
C ALA A 74 31.18 7.83 -7.10
N PRO A 75 31.72 8.28 -8.24
CA PRO A 75 32.01 9.69 -8.42
C PRO A 75 30.78 10.48 -7.96
N PRO A 76 30.95 11.50 -7.09
CA PRO A 76 29.81 12.26 -6.60
C PRO A 76 29.01 12.72 -7.81
N GLU A 77 27.70 12.47 -7.79
CA GLU A 77 26.82 12.97 -8.84
C GLU A 77 27.07 14.47 -8.99
N ASP A 78 27.10 14.95 -10.24
CA ASP A 78 27.25 16.38 -10.50
C ASP A 78 26.22 17.12 -9.63
N PHE A 79 26.71 18.04 -8.81
CA PHE A 79 25.87 18.80 -7.89
C PHE A 79 24.89 19.63 -8.73
N VAL A 80 23.67 19.12 -8.90
CA VAL A 80 22.56 19.88 -9.45
C VAL A 80 22.01 20.72 -8.30
N PRO A 81 22.16 22.05 -8.33
CA PRO A 81 21.63 22.89 -7.28
C PRO A 81 20.13 22.64 -7.12
N ALA A 82 19.64 22.69 -5.88
CA ALA A 82 18.23 22.46 -5.58
C ALA A 82 17.29 23.31 -6.49
N HIS A 83 17.65 24.56 -6.77
CA HIS A 83 16.86 25.40 -7.68
C HIS A 83 16.79 24.87 -9.12
N VAL A 84 17.83 24.19 -9.63
CA VAL A 84 17.85 23.58 -10.98
C VAL A 84 17.11 22.24 -11.00
N ALA A 85 17.22 21.45 -9.92
CA ALA A 85 16.51 20.16 -9.80
C ALA A 85 15.00 20.34 -9.58
N PHE A 86 14.60 21.37 -8.83
CA PHE A 86 13.21 21.63 -8.42
C PHE A 86 12.46 22.66 -9.26
N ASP A 87 13.08 23.27 -10.28
CA ASP A 87 12.42 24.22 -11.21
C ASP A 87 11.24 23.62 -11.99
N LYS A 88 11.09 22.29 -11.92
CA LYS A 88 10.06 21.52 -12.62
C LYS A 88 8.70 21.53 -11.91
N LYS A 89 8.61 22.02 -10.66
CA LYS A 89 7.41 21.87 -9.82
C LYS A 89 7.09 23.14 -9.04
N GLN A 90 5.81 23.43 -8.88
CA GLN A 90 5.39 24.57 -8.07
C GLN A 90 5.61 24.23 -6.58
N THR A 91 6.57 24.92 -5.94
CA THR A 91 6.91 24.69 -4.54
C THR A 91 5.79 25.16 -3.62
N VAL A 92 5.53 24.39 -2.56
CA VAL A 92 4.59 24.75 -1.50
C VAL A 92 5.34 24.72 -0.19
N HIS A 93 5.43 25.88 0.48
CA HIS A 93 6.32 26.06 1.63
C HIS A 93 5.62 25.86 2.99
N GLU A 94 4.28 25.89 3.02
CA GLU A 94 3.51 25.98 4.28
C GLU A 94 2.46 24.86 4.45
N SER A 95 2.45 23.84 3.59
CA SER A 95 1.54 22.70 3.73
C SER A 95 2.19 21.50 4.41
N SER A 96 1.55 20.94 5.43
CA SER A 96 1.96 19.66 6.05
C SER A 96 1.86 18.47 5.10
N ASN A 97 1.03 18.59 4.06
CA ASN A 97 0.64 17.47 3.21
C ASN A 97 1.49 17.35 1.94
N GLU A 98 2.12 18.45 1.49
CA GLU A 98 2.88 18.50 0.24
C GLU A 98 4.06 19.46 0.32
N TYR A 99 5.11 19.15 -0.46
CA TYR A 99 6.25 20.04 -0.71
C TYR A 99 6.24 20.61 -2.15
N TYR A 100 5.49 19.98 -3.05
CA TYR A 100 5.33 20.41 -4.44
C TYR A 100 3.95 20.01 -4.99
N ARG A 101 3.47 20.74 -6.00
CA ARG A 101 2.26 20.42 -6.77
C ARG A 101 2.55 20.27 -8.25
N VAL A 102 1.85 19.35 -8.89
CA VAL A 102 1.89 19.18 -10.35
C VAL A 102 0.57 19.70 -10.93
N ARG A 103 0.66 20.69 -11.82
CA ARG A 103 -0.50 21.30 -12.48
C ARG A 103 -0.59 20.82 -13.92
N PRO A 104 -1.51 19.89 -14.25
CA PRO A 104 -1.66 19.45 -15.63
C PRO A 104 -2.16 20.62 -16.48
N VAL A 105 -1.58 20.84 -17.65
CA VAL A 105 -2.02 21.89 -18.58
C VAL A 105 -2.19 21.32 -19.98
N LYS A 106 -3.06 21.95 -20.76
CA LYS A 106 -3.22 21.74 -22.20
C LYS A 106 -2.60 22.92 -22.93
N VAL A 107 -1.66 22.64 -23.83
CA VAL A 107 -1.05 23.63 -24.70
C VAL A 107 -1.70 23.50 -26.07
N PHE A 108 -2.36 24.55 -26.52
CA PHE A 108 -2.95 24.65 -27.86
C PHE A 108 -2.04 25.47 -28.74
N TYR A 109 -1.66 24.92 -29.89
CA TYR A 109 -0.98 25.64 -30.95
C TYR A 109 -1.96 25.84 -32.12
N TYR A 110 -2.15 27.08 -32.54
CA TYR A 110 -3.05 27.44 -33.63
C TYR A 110 -2.25 27.60 -34.91
N LEU A 111 -2.41 26.67 -35.86
CA LEU A 111 -1.69 26.69 -37.14
C LEU A 111 -2.07 27.89 -38.03
N GLU A 112 -3.19 28.56 -37.77
CA GLU A 112 -3.65 29.70 -38.59
C GLU A 112 -2.80 30.96 -38.41
N ASP A 113 -2.19 31.16 -37.23
CA ASP A 113 -1.50 32.40 -36.87
C ASP A 113 -0.27 32.19 -35.97
N ASP A 114 0.19 30.94 -35.85
CA ASP A 114 1.31 30.52 -34.99
C ASP A 114 1.17 30.94 -33.51
N SER A 115 -0.07 31.11 -33.06
CA SER A 115 -0.35 31.51 -31.67
C SER A 115 -0.46 30.30 -30.75
N ILE A 116 -0.14 30.51 -29.46
CA ILE A 116 -0.20 29.49 -28.43
C ILE A 116 -1.14 29.95 -27.31
N ALA A 117 -1.95 29.03 -26.80
CA ALA A 117 -2.72 29.21 -25.57
C ALA A 117 -2.43 28.07 -24.60
N VAL A 118 -2.32 28.40 -23.30
CA VAL A 118 -2.10 27.40 -22.25
C VAL A 118 -3.30 27.43 -21.32
N VAL A 119 -3.95 26.28 -21.17
CA VAL A 119 -5.20 26.14 -20.40
C VAL A 119 -5.07 25.00 -19.41
N GLU A 120 -5.27 25.30 -18.14
CA GLU A 120 -5.39 24.30 -17.09
C GLU A 120 -6.84 23.77 -17.07
N PRO A 121 -7.04 22.43 -17.11
CA PRO A 121 -8.36 21.85 -17.01
C PRO A 121 -8.95 22.11 -15.62
N VAL A 122 -10.26 22.34 -15.58
CA VAL A 122 -10.97 22.55 -14.31
C VAL A 122 -11.14 21.22 -13.60
N VAL A 123 -10.63 21.12 -12.38
CA VAL A 123 -10.71 19.96 -11.50
C VAL A 123 -11.51 20.34 -10.26
N SER A 124 -12.56 19.58 -9.97
CA SER A 124 -13.40 19.81 -8.80
C SER A 124 -12.59 19.69 -7.51
N ASN A 125 -12.91 20.53 -6.53
CA ASN A 125 -12.23 20.58 -5.24
C ASN A 125 -10.71 20.85 -5.32
N SER A 126 -10.21 21.49 -6.38
CA SER A 126 -8.78 21.82 -6.49
C SER A 126 -8.33 22.95 -5.57
N GLY A 127 -9.25 23.83 -5.13
CA GLY A 127 -8.92 24.97 -4.26
C GLY A 127 -8.03 26.05 -4.88
N ILE A 128 -7.75 26.00 -6.18
CA ILE A 128 -6.90 26.94 -6.92
C ILE A 128 -7.72 27.50 -8.09
N PRO A 129 -7.58 28.80 -8.45
CA PRO A 129 -8.18 29.32 -9.67
C PRO A 129 -7.59 28.64 -10.91
N GLN A 130 -8.47 28.00 -11.70
CA GLN A 130 -8.13 27.22 -12.90
C GLN A 130 -8.72 27.87 -14.16
N GLY A 131 -8.25 27.42 -15.33
CA GLY A 131 -8.71 27.89 -16.64
C GLY A 131 -7.57 28.36 -17.53
N LYS A 132 -7.78 29.44 -18.29
CA LYS A 132 -6.78 29.98 -19.22
C LYS A 132 -5.61 30.59 -18.43
N LEU A 133 -4.46 29.91 -18.45
CA LEU A 133 -3.23 30.35 -17.82
C LEU A 133 -2.50 31.38 -18.69
N ILE A 134 -2.46 31.13 -20.00
CA ILE A 134 -1.91 32.04 -21.01
C ILE A 134 -2.98 32.22 -22.09
N LYS A 135 -3.36 33.47 -22.35
CA LYS A 135 -4.29 33.81 -23.43
C LYS A 135 -3.62 33.56 -24.79
N ARG A 136 -4.43 33.27 -25.81
CA ARG A 136 -3.97 33.03 -27.17
C ARG A 136 -3.17 34.23 -27.69
N GLN A 137 -1.89 33.99 -27.98
CA GLN A 137 -0.97 34.97 -28.56
C GLN A 137 0.28 34.27 -29.08
N ARG A 138 1.06 34.93 -29.93
CA ARG A 138 2.37 34.40 -30.36
C ARG A 138 3.36 34.53 -29.21
N LEU A 139 3.94 33.42 -28.78
CA LEU A 139 4.84 33.39 -27.63
C LEU A 139 6.30 33.52 -28.08
N PRO A 140 7.08 34.47 -27.52
CA PRO A 140 8.50 34.55 -27.79
C PRO A 140 9.22 33.33 -27.21
N LYS A 141 10.15 32.78 -27.98
CA LYS A 141 11.04 31.68 -27.60
C LYS A 141 12.26 32.21 -26.86
N ASN A 142 12.85 33.27 -27.40
CA ASN A 142 14.09 33.89 -26.93
C ASN A 142 13.96 35.42 -26.90
N ASP A 143 14.87 36.10 -26.21
CA ASP A 143 14.94 37.58 -26.16
C ASP A 143 15.27 38.22 -27.52
N LEU A 144 15.68 37.40 -28.50
CA LEU A 144 15.98 37.80 -29.88
C LEU A 144 14.72 38.03 -30.74
N GLY A 145 13.52 37.86 -30.18
CA GLY A 145 12.24 38.08 -30.88
C GLY A 145 11.80 36.91 -31.77
N GLU A 146 12.46 35.75 -31.64
CA GLU A 146 12.00 34.51 -32.26
C GLU A 146 10.73 34.02 -31.56
N TYR A 147 9.79 33.46 -32.32
CA TYR A 147 8.56 32.89 -31.78
C TYR A 147 8.61 31.37 -31.80
N TRP A 148 7.86 30.75 -30.88
CA TRP A 148 7.69 29.31 -30.89
C TRP A 148 6.99 28.84 -32.17
N HIS A 149 7.60 27.88 -32.84
CA HIS A 149 7.02 27.22 -34.01
C HIS A 149 6.59 25.80 -33.64
N TRP A 150 5.58 25.24 -34.32
CA TRP A 150 5.12 23.88 -34.03
C TRP A 150 6.24 22.83 -34.21
N LYS A 151 7.19 23.08 -35.11
CA LYS A 151 8.40 22.24 -35.32
C LYS A 151 9.32 22.18 -34.10
N ASP A 152 9.23 23.14 -33.20
CA ASP A 152 10.02 23.15 -31.96
C ASP A 152 9.39 22.32 -30.84
N LEU A 153 8.17 21.79 -31.04
CA LEU A 153 7.41 21.07 -30.04
C LEU A 153 7.51 19.56 -30.31
N ASN A 154 7.99 18.80 -29.32
CA ASN A 154 7.96 17.34 -29.32
C ASN A 154 7.68 16.82 -27.90
N LEU A 155 7.29 15.56 -27.80
CA LEU A 155 7.08 14.88 -26.53
C LEU A 155 8.42 14.68 -25.79
N GLY A 156 8.41 14.79 -24.47
CA GLY A 156 9.57 14.70 -23.60
C GLY A 156 10.41 15.99 -23.52
N ILE A 157 10.03 17.07 -24.21
CA ILE A 157 10.76 18.34 -24.21
C ILE A 157 10.14 19.32 -23.20
N ASN A 158 11.00 20.17 -22.63
CA ASN A 158 10.61 21.28 -21.78
C ASN A 158 10.47 22.56 -22.61
N VAL A 159 9.34 23.23 -22.50
CA VAL A 159 9.06 24.52 -23.16
C VAL A 159 8.90 25.62 -22.12
N THR A 160 9.56 26.74 -22.33
CA THR A 160 9.54 27.88 -21.41
C THR A 160 8.62 28.97 -21.94
N PHE A 161 7.54 29.24 -21.20
CA PHE A 161 6.64 30.37 -21.49
C PHE A 161 6.62 31.33 -20.31
N TYR A 162 7.02 32.59 -20.54
CA TYR A 162 7.07 33.65 -19.51
C TYR A 162 7.74 33.23 -18.21
N GLY A 163 8.93 32.61 -18.31
CA GLY A 163 9.71 32.17 -17.16
C GLY A 163 9.14 30.95 -16.42
N LYS A 164 8.10 30.30 -16.96
CA LYS A 164 7.60 29.02 -16.45
C LYS A 164 7.97 27.89 -17.40
N VAL A 165 8.53 26.82 -16.86
CA VAL A 165 8.88 25.61 -17.59
C VAL A 165 7.67 24.67 -17.61
N PHE A 166 7.27 24.23 -18.80
CA PHE A 166 6.22 23.24 -19.01
C PHE A 166 6.83 21.99 -19.65
N HIS A 167 6.49 20.82 -19.12
CA HIS A 167 6.93 19.54 -19.67
C HIS A 167 5.84 18.95 -20.56
N LEU A 168 6.14 18.74 -21.85
CA LEU A 168 5.22 18.12 -22.80
C LEU A 168 5.35 16.60 -22.73
N TYR A 169 4.36 15.89 -22.18
CA TYR A 169 4.45 14.44 -21.99
C TYR A 169 3.54 13.63 -22.94
N ALA A 170 2.47 14.23 -23.46
CA ALA A 170 1.51 13.61 -24.37
C ALA A 170 0.92 14.62 -25.35
N CYS A 171 0.33 14.13 -26.45
CA CYS A 171 -0.39 14.94 -27.44
C CYS A 171 -1.69 14.24 -27.87
N ASP A 172 -2.58 14.99 -28.52
CA ASP A 172 -3.83 14.46 -29.06
C ASP A 172 -3.58 13.63 -30.33
N ALA A 173 -4.55 12.79 -30.71
CA ALA A 173 -4.44 11.89 -31.87
C ALA A 173 -4.21 12.67 -33.18
N TRP A 174 -4.96 13.75 -33.39
CA TRP A 174 -4.81 14.60 -34.57
C TRP A 174 -3.42 15.22 -34.66
N THR A 175 -2.86 15.68 -33.53
CA THR A 175 -1.51 16.26 -33.49
C THR A 175 -0.45 15.25 -33.88
N LYS A 176 -0.62 13.99 -33.44
CA LYS A 176 0.28 12.89 -33.80
C LYS A 176 0.25 12.60 -35.30
N GLU A 177 -0.94 12.58 -35.89
CA GLU A 177 -1.13 12.37 -37.34
C GLU A 177 -0.54 13.53 -38.15
N TYR A 178 -0.79 14.78 -37.73
CA TYR A 178 -0.28 15.97 -38.39
C TYR A 178 1.25 16.03 -38.38
N MET A 179 1.87 15.77 -37.22
CA MET A 179 3.33 15.74 -37.10
C MET A 179 3.94 14.65 -38.00
N ALA A 180 3.31 13.47 -38.04
CA ALA A 180 3.74 12.38 -38.91
C ALA A 180 3.59 12.73 -40.41
N SER A 181 2.51 13.41 -40.82
CA SER A 181 2.33 13.84 -42.21
C SER A 181 3.35 14.89 -42.65
N GLU A 182 3.82 15.72 -41.72
CA GLU A 182 4.88 16.71 -41.94
C GLU A 182 6.29 16.11 -41.81
N GLY A 183 6.42 14.80 -41.57
CA GLY A 183 7.69 14.09 -41.48
C GLY A 183 8.41 14.23 -40.13
N ILE A 184 7.71 14.63 -39.07
CA ILE A 184 8.27 14.70 -37.70
C ILE A 184 7.81 13.49 -36.89
N GLU A 185 8.76 12.66 -36.48
CA GLU A 185 8.51 11.54 -35.57
C GLU A 185 8.42 12.03 -34.12
N LEU A 186 7.29 11.78 -33.47
CA LEU A 186 7.09 12.10 -32.07
C LEU A 186 7.75 11.06 -31.16
N ASN A 187 8.33 11.53 -30.04
CA ASN A 187 8.87 10.66 -29.01
C ASN A 187 7.77 9.83 -28.32
N GLN A 188 8.17 8.82 -27.56
CA GLN A 188 7.22 8.01 -26.79
C GLN A 188 6.54 8.86 -25.71
N PRO A 189 5.21 8.73 -25.53
CA PRO A 189 4.50 9.46 -24.49
C PRO A 189 4.95 9.00 -23.10
N ALA A 190 5.20 9.97 -22.22
CA ALA A 190 5.53 9.72 -20.83
C ALA A 190 4.26 9.71 -19.96
N MET A 191 4.28 8.98 -18.86
CA MET A 191 3.22 9.11 -17.85
C MET A 191 3.40 10.43 -17.11
N PRO A 192 2.30 11.17 -16.84
CA PRO A 192 2.39 12.39 -16.05
C PRO A 192 2.86 12.06 -14.63
N GLU A 193 3.75 12.87 -14.09
CA GLU A 193 4.14 12.77 -12.69
C GLU A 193 2.92 13.00 -11.80
N THR A 194 2.67 12.07 -10.86
CA THR A 194 1.61 12.27 -9.87
C THR A 194 2.16 13.05 -8.68
N ASP A 195 1.39 13.98 -8.14
CA ASP A 195 1.78 14.69 -6.93
C ASP A 195 1.31 13.96 -5.66
N PRO A 196 2.04 14.11 -4.53
CA PRO A 196 1.69 13.48 -3.26
C PRO A 196 0.26 13.83 -2.81
N TYR A 197 -0.21 15.04 -3.16
CA TYR A 197 -1.57 15.49 -2.89
C TYR A 197 -2.62 14.57 -3.51
N THR A 198 -2.54 14.39 -4.82
CA THR A 198 -3.54 13.62 -5.57
C THR A 198 -3.52 12.16 -5.16
N GLU A 199 -2.35 11.61 -4.84
CA GLU A 199 -2.25 10.24 -4.31
C GLU A 199 -2.90 10.08 -2.94
N SER A 200 -2.64 11.01 -2.01
CA SER A 200 -3.24 10.95 -0.67
C SER A 200 -4.78 10.99 -0.70
N ARG A 201 -5.36 11.73 -1.65
CA ARG A 201 -6.81 11.85 -1.84
C ARG A 201 -7.48 10.66 -2.52
N LYS A 202 -6.71 9.79 -3.21
CA LYS A 202 -7.24 8.54 -3.75
C LYS A 202 -7.49 7.50 -2.67
N GLN A 203 -6.90 7.66 -1.48
CA GLN A 203 -7.13 6.72 -0.38
C GLN A 203 -8.60 6.79 0.03
N PRO A 204 -9.30 5.65 0.09
CA PRO A 204 -10.67 5.64 0.56
C PRO A 204 -10.71 6.19 1.98
N LEU A 205 -11.73 7.00 2.29
CA LEU A 205 -12.00 7.41 3.66
C LEU A 205 -11.99 6.16 4.54
N ARG A 206 -11.23 6.17 5.63
CA ARG A 206 -11.20 5.06 6.59
C ARG A 206 -12.63 4.80 7.07
N SER A 207 -13.27 3.79 6.51
CA SER A 207 -14.56 3.31 6.98
C SER A 207 -14.28 2.28 8.07
N TYR A 208 -14.51 2.66 9.32
CA TYR A 208 -14.56 1.71 10.41
C TYR A 208 -15.84 0.91 10.26
N LYS A 209 -15.79 -0.22 9.54
CA LYS A 209 -16.88 -1.19 9.58
C LYS A 209 -16.84 -1.85 10.96
N THR A 210 -17.71 -1.42 11.87
CA THR A 210 -17.93 -2.09 13.14
C THR A 210 -18.55 -3.46 12.84
N PRO A 211 -17.87 -4.59 13.11
CA PRO A 211 -18.47 -5.91 12.90
C PRO A 211 -19.42 -6.18 14.07
N SER A 212 -20.67 -5.71 14.00
CA SER A 212 -21.68 -6.09 14.99
C SER A 212 -22.36 -7.38 14.52
N SER A 213 -21.88 -8.53 15.01
CA SER A 213 -22.55 -9.83 14.85
C SER A 213 -23.88 -9.91 15.63
N PHE A 214 -24.18 -8.95 16.50
CA PHE A 214 -25.37 -8.95 17.34
C PHE A 214 -25.82 -7.52 17.65
N ASP A 215 -27.08 -7.21 17.34
CA ASP A 215 -27.67 -5.89 17.53
C ASP A 215 -28.14 -5.74 18.99
N LYS A 216 -27.25 -5.21 19.83
CA LYS A 216 -27.53 -4.89 21.24
C LYS A 216 -28.71 -3.92 21.39
N LEU A 217 -28.92 -3.03 20.42
CA LEU A 217 -30.02 -2.07 20.46
C LEU A 217 -31.35 -2.79 20.22
N LYS A 218 -31.40 -3.72 19.27
CA LYS A 218 -32.59 -4.56 19.06
C LYS A 218 -32.93 -5.41 20.29
N GLN A 219 -31.92 -6.04 20.93
CA GLN A 219 -32.13 -6.78 22.19
C GLN A 219 -32.73 -5.87 23.27
N PHE A 220 -32.22 -4.65 23.39
CA PHE A 220 -32.77 -3.66 24.32
C PHE A 220 -34.23 -3.32 24.01
N LEU A 221 -34.54 -2.94 22.77
CA LEU A 221 -35.89 -2.52 22.38
C LEU A 221 -36.95 -3.61 22.58
N ASP A 222 -36.61 -4.87 22.29
CA ASP A 222 -37.57 -5.98 22.33
C ASP A 222 -37.71 -6.61 23.73
N LEU A 223 -36.64 -6.62 24.54
CA LEU A 223 -36.56 -7.35 25.81
C LEU A 223 -36.48 -6.44 27.03
N ASP A 224 -36.47 -5.12 26.86
CA ASP A 224 -36.54 -4.17 27.99
C ASP A 224 -37.75 -4.50 28.89
N ARG A 225 -37.53 -4.42 30.21
CA ARG A 225 -38.50 -4.76 31.27
C ARG A 225 -38.95 -6.23 31.35
N LYS A 226 -38.42 -7.14 30.53
CA LYS A 226 -38.69 -8.57 30.67
C LYS A 226 -37.67 -9.21 31.61
N VAL A 227 -38.13 -9.57 32.82
CA VAL A 227 -37.31 -10.19 33.87
C VAL A 227 -37.91 -11.52 34.27
N LEU A 228 -37.12 -12.58 34.23
CA LEU A 228 -37.52 -13.88 34.76
C LEU A 228 -37.25 -13.90 36.28
N ARG A 229 -38.26 -14.26 37.07
CA ARG A 229 -38.15 -14.34 38.53
C ARG A 229 -38.30 -15.79 38.97
N PHE A 230 -37.26 -16.33 39.60
CA PHE A 230 -37.26 -17.67 40.17
C PHE A 230 -37.16 -17.60 41.70
N PHE A 231 -37.86 -18.49 42.38
CA PHE A 231 -37.75 -18.68 43.83
C PHE A 231 -36.82 -19.87 44.08
N CYS A 232 -35.78 -19.67 44.86
CA CYS A 232 -34.82 -20.70 45.21
C CYS A 232 -34.54 -20.70 46.72
N VAL A 233 -33.85 -21.74 47.17
CA VAL A 233 -33.37 -21.85 48.54
C VAL A 233 -31.88 -22.10 48.47
N TRP A 234 -31.10 -21.30 49.17
CA TRP A 234 -29.70 -21.54 49.42
C TRP A 234 -29.57 -22.38 50.69
N ASP A 235 -29.16 -23.63 50.54
CA ASP A 235 -28.95 -24.57 51.65
C ASP A 235 -27.48 -24.59 52.03
N ASP A 236 -27.14 -24.01 53.18
CA ASP A 236 -25.78 -24.00 53.74
C ASP A 236 -25.66 -24.81 55.04
N ARG A 237 -26.64 -25.69 55.35
CA ARG A 237 -26.72 -26.39 56.64
C ARG A 237 -25.52 -27.26 57.00
N ASP A 238 -24.70 -27.64 56.03
CA ASP A 238 -23.48 -28.42 56.24
C ASP A 238 -22.34 -27.60 56.88
N SER A 239 -22.46 -26.27 56.88
CA SER A 239 -21.53 -25.35 57.56
C SER A 239 -21.84 -25.25 59.06
N MET A 240 -20.82 -25.03 59.90
CA MET A 240 -20.94 -25.01 61.37
C MET A 240 -21.98 -24.01 61.93
N PHE A 241 -22.33 -22.97 61.16
CA PHE A 241 -23.36 -21.98 61.49
C PHE A 241 -24.29 -21.70 60.29
N GLY A 242 -24.42 -22.66 59.38
CA GLY A 242 -25.17 -22.47 58.16
C GLY A 242 -26.67 -22.71 58.33
N GLU A 243 -27.46 -22.05 57.49
CA GLU A 243 -28.92 -22.09 57.54
C GLU A 243 -29.50 -22.22 56.12
N MET A 244 -30.74 -22.70 56.00
CA MET A 244 -31.48 -22.64 54.74
C MET A 244 -32.08 -21.26 54.54
N ARG A 245 -31.76 -20.60 53.43
CA ARG A 245 -32.14 -19.22 53.16
C ARG A 245 -32.97 -19.15 51.88
N PRO A 246 -34.23 -18.69 51.92
CA PRO A 246 -34.99 -18.44 50.71
C PRO A 246 -34.42 -17.22 49.97
N CYS A 247 -34.21 -17.37 48.67
CA CYS A 247 -33.69 -16.33 47.79
C CYS A 247 -34.55 -16.21 46.53
N ILE A 248 -34.47 -15.04 45.89
CA ILE A 248 -35.11 -14.76 44.61
C ILE A 248 -34.03 -14.45 43.59
N ILE A 249 -34.07 -15.13 42.45
CA ILE A 249 -33.17 -14.87 41.32
C ILE A 249 -33.94 -14.10 40.26
N HIS A 250 -33.40 -12.96 39.86
CA HIS A 250 -33.85 -12.17 38.73
C HIS A 250 -32.89 -12.34 37.54
N TYR A 251 -33.39 -12.82 36.41
CA TYR A 251 -32.65 -12.90 35.14
C TYR A 251 -33.17 -11.84 34.17
N TYR A 252 -32.31 -10.91 33.77
CA TYR A 252 -32.63 -9.81 32.87
C TYR A 252 -32.33 -10.20 31.43
N LEU A 253 -33.37 -10.31 30.59
CA LEU A 253 -33.24 -10.71 29.18
C LEU A 253 -32.56 -9.64 28.31
N VAL A 254 -32.51 -8.41 28.80
CA VAL A 254 -31.97 -7.25 28.07
C VAL A 254 -30.45 -7.30 27.89
N ASP A 255 -29.75 -7.90 28.86
CA ASP A 255 -28.28 -7.90 28.93
C ASP A 255 -27.67 -9.22 29.44
N ASP A 256 -28.52 -10.23 29.65
CA ASP A 256 -28.17 -11.55 30.18
C ASP A 256 -27.47 -11.48 31.55
N THR A 257 -27.94 -10.56 32.40
CA THR A 257 -27.44 -10.38 33.77
C THR A 257 -28.36 -11.01 34.79
N VAL A 258 -27.78 -11.37 35.94
CA VAL A 258 -28.48 -12.00 37.06
C VAL A 258 -28.30 -11.15 38.33
N GLU A 259 -29.38 -10.96 39.07
CA GLU A 259 -29.39 -10.35 40.41
C GLU A 259 -30.01 -11.35 41.38
N ILE A 260 -29.41 -11.52 42.56
CA ILE A 260 -29.91 -12.44 43.60
C ILE A 260 -30.27 -11.63 44.83
N ARG A 261 -31.51 -11.78 45.30
CA ARG A 261 -32.06 -11.10 46.47
C ARG A 261 -32.40 -12.07 47.58
N GLU A 262 -32.12 -11.67 48.81
CA GLU A 262 -32.54 -12.42 49.99
C GLU A 262 -33.99 -12.09 50.33
N VAL A 263 -34.74 -13.09 50.79
CA VAL A 263 -36.10 -12.88 51.28
C VAL A 263 -36.06 -12.79 52.81
N HIS A 264 -36.23 -11.58 53.33
CA HIS A 264 -36.32 -11.33 54.76
C HIS A 264 -37.73 -11.56 55.31
N THR A 265 -37.80 -12.09 56.52
CA THR A 265 -39.04 -12.25 57.28
C THR A 265 -39.02 -11.38 58.54
N ALA A 266 -40.20 -11.06 59.09
CA ALA A 266 -40.27 -10.30 60.34
C ALA A 266 -39.54 -11.04 61.47
N ASN A 267 -38.70 -10.32 62.21
CA ASN A 267 -37.89 -10.85 63.32
C ASN A 267 -36.90 -11.97 62.92
N ASP A 268 -36.33 -11.91 61.72
CA ASP A 268 -35.30 -12.86 61.25
C ASP A 268 -33.92 -12.66 61.89
N GLY A 269 -33.72 -11.55 62.63
CA GLY A 269 -32.48 -11.25 63.33
C GLY A 269 -31.31 -10.88 62.42
N ARG A 270 -31.57 -10.58 61.13
CA ARG A 270 -30.55 -10.21 60.14
C ARG A 270 -30.58 -8.72 59.83
N ASP A 271 -29.44 -8.22 59.39
CA ASP A 271 -29.33 -6.86 58.85
C ASP A 271 -30.14 -6.79 57.54
N PRO A 272 -31.03 -5.79 57.35
CA PRO A 272 -31.87 -5.66 56.15
C PRO A 272 -31.08 -5.30 54.89
N PHE A 273 -30.21 -6.21 54.43
CA PHE A 273 -29.50 -6.12 53.15
C PHE A 273 -30.20 -6.98 52.09
N PRO A 274 -31.04 -6.40 51.23
CA PRO A 274 -31.91 -7.16 50.34
C PRO A 274 -31.19 -7.82 49.15
N VAL A 275 -29.96 -7.43 48.83
CA VAL A 275 -29.21 -7.89 47.64
C VAL A 275 -28.03 -8.74 48.07
N LEU A 276 -28.05 -10.03 47.71
CA LEU A 276 -26.95 -10.97 47.92
C LEU A 276 -25.91 -10.85 46.81
N VAL A 277 -26.38 -10.74 45.56
CA VAL A 277 -25.51 -10.59 44.38
C VAL A 277 -26.04 -9.46 43.54
N CYS A 278 -25.22 -8.42 43.39
CA CYS A 278 -25.49 -7.29 42.51
C CYS A 278 -25.67 -7.78 41.07
N ARG A 279 -26.49 -7.07 40.30
CA ARG A 279 -26.76 -7.37 38.89
C ARG A 279 -25.46 -7.48 38.08
N GLN A 280 -25.13 -8.70 37.67
CA GLN A 280 -23.92 -8.98 36.89
C GLN A 280 -24.08 -10.26 36.05
N ARG A 281 -23.17 -10.48 35.09
CA ARG A 281 -23.13 -11.74 34.34
C ARG A 281 -22.44 -12.80 35.20
N LEU A 282 -23.14 -13.92 35.42
CA LEU A 282 -22.60 -15.03 36.21
C LEU A 282 -21.95 -16.08 35.30
N PRO A 283 -20.74 -16.55 35.61
CA PRO A 283 -20.15 -17.68 34.91
C PRO A 283 -20.93 -18.96 35.22
N LYS A 284 -21.20 -19.78 34.20
CA LYS A 284 -21.91 -21.06 34.36
C LYS A 284 -20.98 -22.21 34.81
N THR A 285 -19.69 -22.10 34.53
CA THR A 285 -18.68 -23.11 34.84
C THR A 285 -17.54 -22.44 35.59
N GLU A 286 -16.92 -23.15 36.53
CA GLU A 286 -15.66 -22.73 37.11
C GLU A 286 -14.61 -22.57 35.98
N LEU A 287 -13.93 -21.42 35.95
CA LEU A 287 -12.74 -21.24 35.15
C LEU A 287 -11.65 -22.12 35.77
N MET A 288 -11.50 -23.34 35.25
CA MET A 288 -10.26 -24.12 35.39
C MET A 288 -9.16 -23.53 34.51
#